data_AF-A0A6B0YZ91-F1
#
_entry.id   AF-A0A6B0YZ91-F1
#
_cell.length_a   1.000
_cell.length_b   1.000
_cell.length_c   1.000
_cell.angle_alpha   90.00
_cell.angle_beta   90.00
_cell.angle_gamma   90.00
#
_symmetry.space_group_name_H-M   'P 1'
#
loop_
_entity.id
_entity.type
_entity.pdbx_description
1 polymer ?
#
loop_
_entity_poly.entity_id
_entity_poly.type
_entity_poly.pdbx_seq_one_letter_code
_entity_poly.pdbx_strand_id
1 'polypeptide(L)' 'MKIALIGQSAFGKAVLEELSERGEHEIVGVFAAPDGRRRREPLATA' A
#
# COMPACT_ATOMS: atom_id res chain seq x y z
N MET A 1 15.05 -1.24 5.64
CA MET A 1 15.30 -0.21 4.60
C MET A 1 14.18 0.81 4.61
N LYS A 2 14.35 1.99 4.01
CA LYS A 2 13.26 2.95 3.77
C LYS A 2 12.59 2.63 2.44
N ILE A 3 11.28 2.37 2.44
CA ILE A 3 10.52 1.90 1.28
C ILE A 3 9.39 2.88 0.97
N ALA A 4 9.34 3.37 -0.27
CA ALA A 4 8.16 4.01 -0.84
C ALA A 4 7.39 2.99 -1.66
N LEU A 5 6.12 2.77 -1.34
CA LEU A 5 5.28 1.77 -2.01
C LEU A 5 4.34 2.46 -2.99
N ILE A 6 4.61 2.29 -4.29
CA ILE A 6 3.80 2.85 -5.39
C ILE A 6 3.06 1.70 -6.05
N GLY A 7 1.74 1.62 -5.88
CA GLY A 7 1.00 0.44 -6.27
C GLY A 7 -0.52 0.63 -6.31
N GLN A 8 -1.24 -0.48 -6.43
CA GLN A 8 -2.70 -0.50 -6.47
C GLN A 8 -3.21 -1.93 -6.20
N SER A 9 -4.54 -2.07 -6.16
CA SER A 9 -5.30 -3.30 -5.96
C SER A 9 -5.08 -3.98 -4.60
N ALA A 10 -5.75 -5.13 -4.42
CA ALA A 10 -5.59 -5.97 -3.25
C ALA A 10 -4.15 -6.50 -3.09
N PHE A 11 -3.42 -6.67 -4.20
CA PHE A 11 -2.03 -7.12 -4.14
C PHE A 11 -1.12 -6.10 -3.46
N GLY A 12 -1.23 -4.82 -3.84
CA GLY A 12 -0.43 -3.76 -3.21
C GLY A 12 -0.68 -3.67 -1.71
N LYS A 13 -1.96 -3.80 -1.30
CA LYS A 13 -2.35 -3.84 0.11
C LYS A 13 -1.70 -5.02 0.85
N ALA A 14 -1.79 -6.24 0.30
CA ALA A 14 -1.20 -7.42 0.93
C ALA A 14 0.33 -7.30 1.09
N VAL A 15 1.02 -6.70 0.10
CA VAL A 15 2.46 -6.44 0.21
C VAL A 15 2.75 -5.42 1.31
N LEU A 16 1.96 -4.34 1.41
CA LEU A 16 2.13 -3.35 2.49
C LEU A 16 1.92 -3.97 3.87
N GLU A 17 0.87 -4.79 4.03
CA GLU A 17 0.57 -5.48 5.28
C GLU A 17 1.72 -6.41 5.68
N GLU A 18 2.17 -7.28 4.78
CA GLU A 18 3.28 -8.22 5.02
C GLU A 18 4.58 -7.49 5.37
N LEU A 19 4.93 -6.42 4.66
CA LEU A 19 6.13 -5.63 4.93
C LEU A 19 6.06 -4.90 6.27
N SER A 20 4.86 -4.46 6.67
CA SER A 20 4.64 -3.78 7.95
C SER A 20 4.67 -4.76 9.12
N GLU A 21 4.07 -5.94 8.96
CA GLU A 21 4.03 -7.00 9.99
C GLU A 21 5.43 -7.55 10.30
N ARG A 22 6.30 -7.68 9.28
CA ARG A 22 7.69 -8.12 9.49
C ARG A 22 8.50 -7.11 10.31
N GLY A 23 8.16 -5.82 10.28
CA GLY A 23 8.85 -4.77 11.04
C GLY A 23 10.32 -4.54 10.67
N GLU A 24 10.83 -5.19 9.62
CA GLU A 24 12.22 -5.10 9.16
C GLU A 24 12.49 -3.82 8.35
N HIS A 25 11.43 -3.16 7.87
CA HIS A 25 11.50 -2.04 6.95
C HIS A 25 10.59 -0.89 7.39
N GLU A 26 11.00 0.34 7.06
CA GLU A 26 10.26 1.56 7.33
C GLU A 26 9.52 1.97 6.05
N ILE A 27 8.18 1.92 6.05
CA ILE A 27 7.37 2.45 4.96
C ILE A 27 7.31 3.97 5.10
N VAL A 28 8.00 4.69 4.21
CA VAL A 28 8.08 6.15 4.24
C VAL A 28 6.99 6.85 3.43
N GLY A 29 6.22 6.09 2.66
CA GLY A 29 5.07 6.60 1.92
C GLY A 29 4.38 5.53 1.08
N VAL A 30 3.07 5.68 0.91
CA VAL A 30 2.24 4.84 0.07
C VAL A 30 1.57 5.74 -0.97
N PHE A 31 1.74 5.41 -2.25
CA PHE A 31 1.17 6.15 -3.38
C PHE A 31 0.30 5.20 -4.18
N ALA A 32 -1.01 5.35 -3.97
CA ALA A 32 -2.04 4.53 -4.60
C ALA A 32 -2.72 5.28 -5.76
N ALA A 33 -3.41 4.53 -6.61
CA ALA A 33 -4.32 5.11 -7.60
C ALA A 33 -5.45 5.88 -6.90
N PRO A 34 -6.00 6.94 -7.51
CA PRO A 34 -7.18 7.62 -6.97
C PRO A 34 -8.39 6.69 -6.95
N ASP A 35 -9.29 6.92 -6.00
CA ASP A 35 -10.57 6.22 -5.96
C ASP A 35 -11.37 6.43 -7.25
N GLY A 36 -11.94 5.34 -7.76
CA GLY A 36 -12.91 5.39 -8.86
C GLY A 36 -14.31 5.73 -8.34
N ARG A 37 -15.19 6.21 -9.24
CA ARG A 37 -16.58 6.60 -8.88
C ARG A 37 -17.38 5.54 -8.12
N ARG A 38 -17.07 4.25 -8.31
CA ARG A 38 -17.79 3.12 -7.69
C ARG A 38 -16.88 2.16 -6.91
N ARG A 39 -15.57 2.39 -6.94
CA ARG A 39 -14.58 1.44 -6.40
C ARG A 39 -13.51 2.22 -5.67
N ARG A 40 -13.33 1.91 -4.38
CA ARG A 40 -12.20 2.40 -3.60
C ARG A 40 -10.94 1.62 -3.94
N GLU A 41 -9.82 2.32 -3.94
CA GLU A 41 -8.52 1.73 -4.14
C GLU A 41 -8.10 1.00 -2.85
N PRO A 42 -7.96 -0.34 -2.84
CA PRO A 42 -7.69 -1.08 -1.62
C PRO A 42 -6.42 -0.62 -0.89
N LEU A 43 -5.38 -0.27 -1.64
CA LEU A 43 -4.13 0.19 -1.08
C LEU A 43 -4.23 1.61 -0.47
N ALA A 44 -5.14 2.45 -0.96
CA ALA A 44 -5.31 3.81 -0.45
C ALA A 44 -5.97 3.86 0.94
N THR A 45 -6.53 2.74 1.40
CA THR A 45 -7.24 2.62 2.68
C THR A 45 -6.48 1.82 3.75
N ALA A 46 -5.23 1.44 3.46
CA ALA A 46 -4.38 0.66 4.34
C ALA A 46 -3.59 1.53 5.33
#